data_AF-A0A523MCH5-F1
#
_entry.id   AF-A0A523MCH5-F1
#
_cell.length_a   1.000
_cell.length_b   1.000
_cell.length_c   1.000
_cell.angle_alpha   90.00
_cell.angle_beta   90.00
_cell.angle_gamma   90.00
#
_symmetry.space_group_name_H-M   'P 1'
#
loop_
_entity.id
_entity.type
_entity.pdbx_description
1 polymer ?
#
loop_
_entity_poly.entity_id
_entity_poly.type
_entity_poly.pdbx_seq_one_letter_code
_entity_poly.pdbx_strand_id
1 'polypeptide(L)'
;MSGYGKINLLGMLAMPVVATLAVVMMFGPRGDTMLSVFGMNIIPMLVGGLISALLLRRANKAGGAGRAVALWPTLVPAVVGIVWYLWDAFLPAELDPGRVYIAGPLYLLGLAIVMGPISWVTCWIARSRRAG
;
A
#
# COMPACT_ATOMS: atom_id res chain seq x y z
N MET A 1 -7.56 14.37 -12.13
CA MET A 1 -6.46 13.70 -11.38
C MET A 1 -5.25 13.53 -12.29
N SER A 2 -4.03 13.79 -11.79
CA SER A 2 -2.79 13.48 -12.53
C SER A 2 -2.59 11.95 -12.66
N GLY A 3 -1.78 11.51 -13.62
CA GLY A 3 -1.46 10.07 -13.80
C GLY A 3 -0.96 9.42 -12.50
N TYR A 4 -0.02 10.06 -11.81
CA TYR A 4 0.46 9.61 -10.50
C TYR A 4 -0.64 9.56 -9.44
N GLY A 5 -1.59 10.50 -9.44
CA GLY A 5 -2.74 10.45 -8.54
C GLY A 5 -3.64 9.24 -8.79
N LYS A 6 -3.82 8.83 -10.06
CA LYS A 6 -4.56 7.61 -10.42
C LYS A 6 -3.82 6.36 -9.94
N ILE A 7 -2.50 6.31 -10.10
CA ILE A 7 -1.66 5.20 -9.62
C ILE A 7 -1.74 5.08 -8.09
N ASN A 8 -1.73 6.22 -7.38
CA ASN A 8 -1.93 6.21 -5.93
C ASN A 8 -3.26 5.57 -5.53
N LEU A 9 -4.35 6.01 -6.16
CA LEU A 9 -5.68 5.46 -5.89
C LEU A 9 -5.76 3.96 -6.24
N LEU A 10 -5.15 3.55 -7.35
CA LEU A 10 -5.06 2.15 -7.75
C LEU A 10 -4.33 1.33 -6.68
N GLY A 11 -3.18 1.81 -6.19
CA GLY A 11 -2.44 1.14 -5.13
C GLY A 11 -3.28 1.01 -3.85
N MET A 12 -4.02 2.07 -3.48
CA MET A 12 -4.87 2.07 -2.29
C MET A 12 -5.97 1.00 -2.32
N LEU A 13 -6.52 0.72 -3.51
CA LEU A 13 -7.65 -0.21 -3.67
C LEU A 13 -7.23 -1.61 -4.11
N ALA A 14 -6.15 -1.74 -4.87
CA ALA A 14 -5.71 -3.02 -5.42
C ALA A 14 -5.35 -4.01 -4.31
N MET A 15 -4.59 -3.57 -3.30
CA MET A 15 -4.14 -4.48 -2.23
C MET A 15 -5.31 -5.02 -1.39
N PRO A 16 -6.24 -4.21 -0.86
CA PRO A 16 -7.37 -4.72 -0.09
C PRO A 16 -8.28 -5.63 -0.92
N VAL A 17 -8.51 -5.32 -2.20
CA VAL A 17 -9.30 -6.18 -3.10
C VAL A 17 -8.61 -7.52 -3.30
N VAL A 18 -7.30 -7.54 -3.56
CA VAL A 18 -6.55 -8.79 -3.72
C VAL A 18 -6.55 -9.60 -2.42
N ALA A 19 -6.38 -8.96 -1.27
CA ALA A 19 -6.46 -9.64 0.03
C ALA A 19 -7.83 -10.32 0.23
N THR A 20 -8.92 -9.64 -0.15
CA THR A 20 -10.27 -10.21 -0.12
C THR A 20 -10.41 -11.41 -1.06
N LEU A 21 -9.89 -11.32 -2.29
CA LEU A 21 -9.92 -12.44 -3.25
C LEU A 21 -9.09 -13.63 -2.77
N ALA A 22 -7.92 -13.38 -2.17
CA ALA A 22 -7.07 -14.40 -1.57
C ALA A 22 -7.82 -15.17 -0.46
N VAL A 23 -8.58 -14.46 0.39
CA VAL A 23 -9.36 -15.10 1.44
C VAL A 23 -10.49 -15.99 0.91
N VAL A 24 -11.06 -15.66 -0.26
CA VAL A 24 -12.07 -16.52 -0.90
C VAL A 24 -11.46 -17.85 -1.33
N MET A 25 -10.23 -17.85 -1.83
CA MET A 25 -9.51 -19.08 -2.18
C MET A 25 -9.23 -19.95 -0.95
N MET A 26 -9.00 -19.32 0.19
CA MET A 26 -8.53 -19.97 1.41
C MET A 26 -9.65 -20.45 2.34
N PHE A 27 -10.72 -19.66 2.51
CA PHE A 27 -11.81 -19.93 3.46
C PHE A 27 -13.19 -20.05 2.80
N GLY A 28 -13.26 -19.89 1.47
CA GLY A 28 -14.50 -19.83 0.70
C GLY A 28 -15.16 -18.44 0.74
N PRO A 29 -16.30 -18.26 0.03
CA PRO A 29 -16.96 -16.96 -0.15
C PRO A 29 -17.81 -16.56 1.08
N ARG A 30 -17.15 -16.35 2.22
CA ARG A 30 -17.79 -15.91 3.46
C ARG A 30 -17.79 -14.38 3.52
N GLY A 31 -18.97 -13.78 3.36
CA GLY A 31 -19.13 -12.31 3.29
C GLY A 31 -18.52 -11.57 4.48
N ASP A 32 -18.74 -12.06 5.70
CA ASP A 32 -18.21 -11.43 6.92
C ASP A 32 -16.68 -11.42 6.92
N THR A 33 -16.03 -12.54 6.58
CA THR A 33 -14.57 -12.66 6.48
C THR A 33 -14.02 -11.73 5.40
N MET A 34 -14.65 -11.69 4.23
CA MET A 34 -14.26 -10.82 3.13
C MET A 34 -14.30 -9.34 3.53
N LEU A 35 -15.38 -8.93 4.22
CA LEU A 35 -15.57 -7.56 4.69
C LEU A 35 -14.54 -7.20 5.77
N SER A 36 -14.29 -8.08 6.74
CA SER A 36 -13.28 -7.86 7.78
C SER A 36 -11.88 -7.70 7.18
N VAL A 37 -11.49 -8.57 6.25
CA VAL A 37 -10.17 -8.53 5.60
C VAL A 37 -9.99 -7.27 4.77
N PHE A 38 -11.02 -6.89 4.00
CA PHE A 38 -11.02 -5.63 3.27
C PHE A 38 -10.88 -4.43 4.23
N GLY A 39 -11.71 -4.40 5.28
CA GLY A 39 -11.74 -3.32 6.26
C GLY A 39 -10.44 -3.16 7.04
N MET A 40 -9.77 -4.25 7.39
CA MET A 40 -8.46 -4.17 8.04
C MET A 40 -7.38 -3.69 7.08
N ASN A 41 -7.40 -4.15 5.81
CA ASN A 41 -6.38 -3.79 4.83
C ASN A 41 -6.57 -2.41 4.20
N ILE A 42 -7.78 -1.87 4.15
CA ILE A 42 -7.98 -0.52 3.59
C ILE A 42 -7.33 0.54 4.49
N ILE A 43 -7.25 0.33 5.81
CA ILE A 43 -6.64 1.27 6.77
C ILE A 43 -5.17 1.60 6.44
N PRO A 44 -4.23 0.64 6.39
CA PRO A 44 -2.84 0.94 6.05
C PRO A 44 -2.72 1.58 4.67
N MET A 45 -3.59 1.20 3.74
CA MET A 45 -3.58 1.76 2.39
C MET A 45 -4.09 3.19 2.33
N LEU A 46 -5.08 3.56 3.15
CA LEU A 46 -5.51 4.95 3.29
C LEU A 46 -4.41 5.82 3.89
N VAL A 47 -3.67 5.31 4.88
CA VAL A 47 -2.53 6.01 5.49
C VAL A 47 -1.42 6.23 4.45
N GLY A 48 -0.97 5.16 3.78
CA GLY A 48 0.02 5.26 2.71
C GLY A 48 -0.44 6.18 1.58
N GLY A 49 -1.70 6.01 1.17
CA GLY A 49 -2.39 6.82 0.15
C GLY A 49 -2.38 8.31 0.46
N LEU A 50 -2.69 8.68 1.70
CA LEU A 50 -2.70 10.06 2.18
C LEU A 50 -1.29 10.66 2.18
N ILE A 51 -0.30 9.95 2.73
CA ILE A 51 1.10 10.40 2.74
C ILE A 51 1.57 10.64 1.30
N SER A 52 1.33 9.67 0.40
CA SER A 52 1.69 9.79 -1.02
C SER A 52 0.99 10.97 -1.69
N ALA A 53 -0.30 11.20 -1.40
CA ALA A 53 -1.04 12.33 -1.94
C ALA A 53 -0.44 13.69 -1.51
N LEU A 54 -0.03 13.81 -0.24
CA LEU A 54 0.62 15.02 0.28
C LEU A 54 1.99 15.25 -0.38
N LEU A 55 2.80 14.19 -0.52
CA LEU A 55 4.10 14.26 -1.20
C LEU A 55 3.95 14.61 -2.69
N LEU A 56 2.97 14.01 -3.38
CA LEU A 56 2.68 14.32 -4.77
C LEU A 56 2.25 15.77 -4.97
N ARG A 57 1.42 16.32 -4.07
CA ARG A 57 1.05 17.74 -4.11
C ARG A 57 2.29 18.64 -4.05
N ARG A 58 3.25 18.32 -3.16
CA ARG A 58 4.53 19.06 -3.07
C ARG A 58 5.39 18.88 -4.31
N ALA A 59 5.54 17.65 -4.81
CA ALA A 59 6.32 17.36 -6.01
C ALA A 59 5.75 18.07 -7.25
N ASN A 60 4.42 18.16 -7.37
CA ASN A 60 3.76 18.87 -8.46
C ASN A 60 4.06 20.37 -8.45
N LYS A 61 4.08 21.00 -7.26
CA LYS A 61 4.45 22.41 -7.12
C LYS A 61 5.92 22.68 -7.48
N ALA A 62 6.80 21.69 -7.33
CA ALA A 62 8.23 21.79 -7.62
C ALA A 62 8.62 21.26 -9.02
N GLY A 63 7.77 21.45 -10.04
CA GLY A 63 8.08 21.05 -11.42
C GLY A 63 8.14 19.53 -11.66
N GLY A 64 7.58 18.72 -10.74
CA GLY A 64 7.43 17.29 -10.89
C GLY A 64 8.62 16.41 -10.49
N ALA A 65 9.68 16.99 -9.92
CA ALA A 65 10.79 16.20 -9.38
C ALA A 65 10.34 15.34 -8.19
N GLY A 66 10.67 14.05 -8.23
CA GLY A 66 10.35 13.09 -7.16
C GLY A 66 8.93 12.51 -7.19
N ARG A 67 8.12 12.73 -8.24
CA ARG A 67 6.75 12.19 -8.34
C ARG A 67 6.65 10.67 -8.19
N ALA A 68 7.60 9.92 -8.76
CA ALA A 68 7.63 8.47 -8.65
C ALA A 68 7.89 8.01 -7.21
N VAL A 69 8.84 8.64 -6.53
CA VAL A 69 9.19 8.33 -5.14
C VAL A 69 8.08 8.75 -4.18
N ALA A 70 7.36 9.82 -4.49
CA ALA A 70 6.21 10.26 -3.71
C ALA A 70 5.08 9.22 -3.65
N LEU A 71 5.08 8.17 -4.50
CA LEU A 71 4.11 7.08 -4.47
C LEU A 71 4.50 5.91 -3.57
N TRP A 72 5.76 5.84 -3.15
CA TRP A 72 6.28 4.69 -2.40
C TRP A 72 5.53 4.38 -1.09
N PRO A 73 5.05 5.37 -0.30
CA PRO A 73 4.27 5.09 0.91
C PRO A 73 2.99 4.30 0.64
N THR A 74 2.47 4.34 -0.59
CA THR A 74 1.33 3.52 -1.03
C THR A 74 1.78 2.27 -1.75
N LEU A 75 2.64 2.40 -2.76
CA LEU A 75 2.93 1.30 -3.68
C LEU A 75 3.75 0.20 -3.04
N VAL A 76 4.68 0.53 -2.14
CA VAL A 76 5.51 -0.50 -1.49
C VAL A 76 4.66 -1.39 -0.57
N PRO A 77 3.84 -0.86 0.35
CA PRO A 77 2.88 -1.68 1.08
C PRO A 77 1.90 -2.42 0.18
N ALA A 78 1.40 -1.79 -0.90
CA ALA A 78 0.48 -2.45 -1.82
C ALA A 78 1.09 -3.71 -2.44
N VAL A 79 2.29 -3.59 -3.00
CA VAL A 79 2.98 -4.70 -3.68
C VAL A 79 3.36 -5.79 -2.67
N VAL A 80 3.92 -5.40 -1.53
CA VAL A 80 4.29 -6.36 -0.48
C VAL A 80 3.05 -7.12 0.01
N GLY A 81 1.95 -6.41 0.29
CA GLY A 81 0.70 -7.02 0.71
C GLY A 81 0.10 -7.95 -0.34
N ILE A 82 0.06 -7.54 -1.60
CA ILE A 82 -0.43 -8.37 -2.72
C ILE A 82 0.36 -9.68 -2.82
N VAL A 83 1.69 -9.58 -2.83
CA VAL A 83 2.56 -10.77 -2.92
C VAL A 83 2.35 -11.67 -1.71
N TRP A 84 2.29 -11.09 -0.51
CA TRP A 84 2.10 -11.86 0.72
C TRP A 84 0.75 -12.59 0.74
N TYR A 85 -0.37 -11.90 0.46
CA TYR A 85 -1.69 -12.52 0.47
C TYR A 85 -1.86 -13.59 -0.60
N LEU A 86 -1.33 -13.38 -1.81
CA LEU A 86 -1.37 -14.40 -2.85
C LEU A 86 -0.50 -15.59 -2.48
N TRP A 87 0.70 -15.35 -1.94
CA TRP A 87 1.58 -16.42 -1.50
C TRP A 87 0.91 -17.30 -0.45
N ASP A 88 0.29 -16.69 0.57
CA ASP A 88 -0.40 -17.41 1.65
C ASP A 88 -1.63 -18.17 1.13
N ALA A 89 -2.36 -17.63 0.15
CA ALA A 89 -3.49 -18.33 -0.47
C ALA A 89 -3.09 -19.55 -1.29
N PHE A 90 -1.94 -19.53 -1.97
CA PHE A 90 -1.45 -20.66 -2.78
C PHE A 90 -0.64 -21.67 -1.97
N LEU A 91 0.08 -21.22 -0.94
CA LEU A 91 0.98 -22.00 -0.10
C LEU A 91 0.68 -21.70 1.38
N PRO A 92 -0.50 -22.11 1.89
CA PRO A 92 -0.92 -21.78 3.23
C PRO A 92 -0.01 -22.44 4.27
N ALA A 93 0.36 -21.68 5.30
CA ALA A 93 1.11 -22.22 6.41
C ALA A 93 0.27 -23.25 7.19
N GLU A 94 0.79 -24.47 7.36
CA GLU A 94 0.07 -25.61 7.95
C GLU A 94 -0.45 -25.36 9.38
N LEU A 95 0.24 -24.51 10.15
CA LEU A 95 -0.01 -24.36 11.59
C LEU A 95 -0.96 -23.23 11.97
N ASP A 96 -1.19 -22.22 11.12
CA ASP A 96 -2.15 -21.13 11.39
C ASP A 96 -2.47 -20.31 10.13
N PRO A 97 -3.45 -20.75 9.33
CA PRO A 97 -3.82 -20.11 8.07
C PRO A 97 -4.38 -18.67 8.28
N GLY A 98 -4.90 -18.35 9.47
CA GLY A 98 -5.58 -17.06 9.72
C GLY A 98 -4.64 -15.92 10.13
N ARG A 99 -3.44 -16.23 10.62
CA ARG A 99 -2.52 -15.25 11.22
C ARG A 99 -2.13 -14.11 10.28
N VAL A 100 -1.91 -14.41 9.00
CA VAL A 100 -1.50 -13.42 7.99
C VAL A 100 -2.57 -12.35 7.81
N TYR A 101 -3.85 -12.70 7.94
CA TYR A 101 -4.97 -11.78 7.76
C TYR A 101 -5.21 -10.85 8.96
N ILE A 102 -4.68 -11.19 10.13
CA ILE A 102 -4.76 -10.36 11.34
C ILE A 102 -3.49 -9.50 11.51
N ALA A 103 -2.31 -10.10 11.38
CA ALA A 103 -1.04 -9.41 11.59
C ALA A 103 -0.58 -8.61 10.36
N GLY A 104 -0.87 -9.11 9.16
CA GLY A 104 -0.50 -8.48 7.89
C GLY A 104 -0.86 -6.99 7.81
N PRO A 105 -2.09 -6.58 8.12
CA PRO A 105 -2.50 -5.18 8.09
C PRO A 105 -1.64 -4.26 8.99
N LEU A 106 -1.21 -4.74 10.16
CA LEU A 106 -0.36 -3.99 11.08
C LEU A 106 1.07 -3.82 10.53
N TYR A 107 1.63 -4.88 9.93
CA TYR A 107 2.94 -4.78 9.27
C TYR A 107 2.90 -3.84 8.07
N LEU A 108 1.82 -3.89 7.28
CA LEU A 108 1.63 -2.98 6.14
C LEU A 108 1.44 -1.53 6.60
N LEU A 109 0.78 -1.30 7.73
CA LEU A 109 0.69 0.03 8.34
C LEU A 109 2.07 0.54 8.77
N GLY A 110 2.84 -0.30 9.47
CA GLY A 110 4.22 0.04 9.86
C GLY A 110 5.08 0.37 8.64
N LEU A 111 4.98 -0.43 7.57
CA LEU A 111 5.69 -0.20 6.32
C LEU A 111 5.26 1.12 5.65
N ALA A 112 3.96 1.42 5.58
CA ALA A 112 3.46 2.68 5.04
C ALA A 112 4.02 3.90 5.82
N ILE A 113 4.06 3.80 7.15
CA ILE A 113 4.60 4.84 8.03
C ILE A 113 6.11 5.02 7.78
N VAL A 114 6.90 3.94 7.74
CA VAL A 114 8.35 3.98 7.49
C VAL A 114 8.67 4.53 6.10
N MET A 115 7.89 4.15 5.09
CA MET A 115 8.08 4.65 3.73
C MET A 115 7.80 6.16 3.62
N GLY A 116 7.00 6.75 4.51
CA GLY A 116 6.72 8.18 4.53
C GLY A 116 7.98 9.05 4.65
N PRO A 117 8.75 8.95 5.76
CA PRO A 117 10.02 9.66 5.94
C PRO A 117 11.03 9.37 4.83
N ILE A 118 11.20 8.10 4.42
CA ILE A 118 12.12 7.72 3.34
C ILE A 118 11.76 8.49 2.06
N SER A 119 10.49 8.43 1.66
CA SER A 119 10.01 9.07 0.44
C SER A 119 10.11 10.59 0.53
N TRP A 120 9.86 11.15 1.71
CA TRP A 120 10.00 12.58 1.92
C TRP A 120 11.44 13.07 1.74
N VAL A 121 12.42 12.40 2.36
CA VAL A 121 13.85 12.72 2.25
C VAL A 121 14.30 12.57 0.80
N THR A 122 13.99 11.44 0.15
CA THR A 122 14.39 11.21 -1.24
C THR A 122 13.74 12.21 -2.19
N CYS A 123 12.46 12.56 -1.98
CA CYS A 123 11.81 13.62 -2.76
C CYS A 123 12.48 14.99 -2.53
N TRP A 124 12.96 15.27 -1.32
CA TRP A 124 13.70 16.50 -1.03
C TRP A 124 15.04 16.54 -1.77
N ILE A 125 15.84 15.47 -1.70
CA ILE A 125 17.11 15.35 -2.44
C ILE A 125 16.89 15.55 -3.94
N ALA A 126 15.85 14.90 -4.51
CA ALA A 126 15.54 15.00 -5.93
C ALA A 126 15.18 16.42 -6.37
N ARG A 127 14.58 17.22 -5.49
CA ARG A 127 14.26 18.64 -5.76
C ARG A 127 15.50 19.51 -5.64
N SER A 128 16.31 19.33 -4.61
CA SER A 128 17.53 20.12 -4.39
C SER A 128 18.51 19.99 -5.57
N ARG A 129 18.63 18.80 -6.16
CA ARG A 129 19.47 18.54 -7.34
C ARG A 129 19.00 19.20 -8.64
N ARG A 130 17.75 19.69 -8.71
CA ARG A 130 17.24 20.42 -9.87
C ARG A 130 17.35 21.94 -9.73
N ALA A 131 17.61 22.43 -8.52
CA ALA A 131 17.63 23.85 -8.20
C ALA A 131 19.06 24.44 -8.20
N GLY A 132 20.10 23.59 -8.19
CA GLY A 132 21.49 23.98 -8.46
C GLY A 132 21.88 23.56 -9.86
#